data_AF-A0A257E690-F1
#
_entry.id   AF-A0A257E690-F1
#
_cell.length_a   1.000
_cell.length_b   1.000
_cell.length_c   1.000
_cell.angle_alpha   90.00
_cell.angle_beta   90.00
_cell.angle_gamma   90.00
#
_symmetry.space_group_name_H-M   'P 1'
#
loop_
_entity.id
_entity.type
_entity.pdbx_description
1 polymer ?
#
loop_
_entity_poly.entity_id
_entity_poly.type
_entity_poly.pdbx_seq_one_letter_code
_entity_poly.pdbx_strand_id
1 'polypeptide(L)'
;MNWLYDPLLWAALAQIIAMDRLPWLVPAGGALIGWIAGGMVVADLALQPFFPLDEWVHWIASVGSAAAVLLAGLWLARRERSTALN
;
A
#
# COMPACT_ATOMS: atom_id res chain seq x y z
N MET A 1 26.29 9.63 28.42
CA MET A 1 26.07 8.65 27.34
C MET A 1 24.73 7.95 27.58
N ASN A 2 23.63 8.66 27.30
CA ASN A 2 22.28 8.19 27.68
C ASN A 2 21.43 7.85 26.44
N TRP A 3 21.93 8.21 25.26
CA TRP A 3 21.24 8.03 23.97
C TRP A 3 20.97 6.56 23.63
N LEU A 4 21.75 5.62 24.18
CA LEU A 4 21.54 4.17 24.03
C LEU A 4 20.24 3.67 24.70
N TYR A 5 19.67 4.46 25.62
CA TYR A 5 18.42 4.11 26.30
C TYR A 5 17.21 4.83 25.70
N ASP A 6 17.41 5.67 24.69
CA ASP A 6 16.30 6.39 24.08
C ASP A 6 15.41 5.37 23.35
N PRO A 7 14.15 5.20 23.79
CA PRO A 7 13.26 4.20 23.21
C PRO A 7 12.95 4.47 21.73
N LEU A 8 13.08 5.73 21.29
CA LEU A 8 12.94 6.14 19.90
C LEU A 8 13.99 5.52 18.98
N LEU A 9 15.24 5.41 19.45
CA LEU A 9 16.33 4.79 18.67
C LEU A 9 16.09 3.29 18.49
N TRP A 10 15.67 2.61 19.56
CA TRP A 10 15.31 1.20 19.49
C TRP A 10 14.09 0.94 18.61
N ALA A 11 13.08 1.82 18.65
CA ALA A 11 11.91 1.74 17.78
C ALA A 11 12.29 1.90 16.29
N ALA A 12 13.15 2.87 15.96
CA ALA A 12 13.63 3.07 14.59
C ALA A 12 14.45 1.86 14.09
N LEU A 13 15.35 1.33 14.92
CA LEU A 13 16.11 0.12 14.59
C LEU A 13 15.20 -1.10 14.38
N ALA A 14 14.19 -1.27 15.23
CA ALA A 14 13.20 -2.33 15.06
C ALA A 14 12.47 -2.23 13.72
N GLN A 15 12.11 -1.01 13.29
CA GLN A 15 11.48 -0.80 11.98
C GLN A 15 12.40 -1.16 10.82
N ILE A 16 13.68 -0.78 10.87
CA ILE A 16 14.67 -1.12 9.84
C ILE A 16 14.84 -2.65 9.75
N ILE A 17 15.02 -3.32 10.89
CA ILE A 17 15.14 -4.78 10.95
C ILE A 17 13.89 -5.47 10.42
N ALA A 18 12.70 -4.92 10.71
CA ALA A 18 11.44 -5.46 10.21
C ALA A 18 11.36 -5.38 8.67
N MET A 19 11.81 -4.27 8.07
CA MET A 19 11.83 -4.11 6.62
C MET A 19 12.79 -5.09 5.93
N ASP A 20 13.94 -5.39 6.55
CA ASP A 20 14.89 -6.38 6.02
C ASP A 20 14.35 -7.82 6.12
N ARG A 21 13.58 -8.14 7.17
CA ARG A 21 13.04 -9.48 7.40
C ARG A 21 11.75 -9.77 6.63
N LEU A 22 10.93 -8.75 6.36
CA LEU A 22 9.59 -8.90 5.80
C LEU A 22 9.39 -8.02 4.56
N PRO A 23 10.13 -8.26 3.45
CA PRO A 23 10.02 -7.46 2.23
C PRO A 23 8.62 -7.54 1.58
N TRP A 24 7.83 -8.58 1.89
CA TRP A 24 6.45 -8.71 1.41
C TRP A 24 5.48 -7.77 2.13
N LEU A 25 5.84 -7.17 3.27
CA LEU A 25 4.97 -6.25 4.01
C LEU A 25 4.70 -4.96 3.24
N VAL A 26 5.65 -4.50 2.43
CA VAL A 26 5.52 -3.27 1.63
C VAL A 26 4.44 -3.40 0.55
N PRO A 27 4.49 -4.41 -0.36
CA PRO A 27 3.42 -4.59 -1.34
C PRO A 27 2.08 -4.97 -0.68
N ALA A 28 2.09 -5.73 0.41
CA ALA A 28 0.87 -6.07 1.14
C ALA A 28 0.20 -4.84 1.78
N GLY A 29 0.98 -3.99 2.44
CA GLY A 29 0.51 -2.74 3.04
C GLY A 29 -0.01 -1.76 1.98
N GLY A 30 0.72 -1.61 0.87
CA GLY A 30 0.26 -0.80 -0.27
C GLY A 30 -1.06 -1.29 -0.85
N ALA A 31 -1.20 -2.60 -1.05
CA ALA A 31 -2.45 -3.20 -1.54
C ALA A 31 -3.62 -2.97 -0.59
N LEU A 32 -3.39 -3.11 0.73
CA LEU A 32 -4.41 -2.87 1.74
C LEU A 32 -4.84 -1.40 1.79
N ILE A 33 -3.89 -0.46 1.73
CA ILE A 33 -4.20 0.97 1.65
C ILE A 33 -4.96 1.27 0.35
N GLY A 34 -4.56 0.67 -0.78
CA GLY A 34 -5.25 0.76 -2.06
C GLY A 34 -6.70 0.27 -1.98
N TRP A 35 -6.94 -0.85 -1.32
CA TRP A 35 -8.29 -1.40 -1.08
C TRP A 35 -9.17 -0.41 -0.32
N ILE A 36 -8.66 0.12 0.80
CA ILE A 36 -9.39 1.07 1.66
C ILE A 36 -9.66 2.37 0.90
N ALA A 37 -8.66 2.89 0.19
CA ALA A 37 -8.79 4.11 -0.61
C ALA A 37 -9.80 3.95 -1.75
N GLY A 38 -9.82 2.80 -2.45
CA GLY A 38 -10.80 2.55 -3.52
C GLY A 38 -12.24 2.46 -3.01
N GLY A 39 -12.42 1.83 -1.84
CA GLY A 39 -13.70 1.83 -1.14
C GLY A 39 -14.15 3.24 -0.73
N MET A 40 -13.23 4.08 -0.24
CA MET A 40 -13.51 5.47 0.12
C MET A 40 -13.85 6.35 -1.09
N VAL A 41 -13.16 6.19 -2.21
CA VAL A 41 -13.46 6.93 -3.44
C VAL A 41 -14.91 6.69 -3.85
N VAL A 42 -15.38 5.44 -3.91
CA VAL A 42 -16.77 5.14 -4.31
C VAL A 42 -17.80 5.47 -3.24
N ALA A 43 -17.42 5.43 -1.95
CA ALA A 43 -18.30 5.82 -0.86
C ALA A 43 -18.50 7.35 -0.76
N ASP A 44 -17.70 8.15 -1.48
CA ASP A 44 -17.81 9.59 -1.45
C ASP A 44 -19.13 10.08 -2.10
N LEU A 45 -19.82 11.01 -1.44
CA LEU A 45 -21.13 11.53 -1.87
C LEU A 45 -21.07 12.14 -3.29
N ALA A 46 -19.88 12.61 -3.69
CA ALA A 46 -19.60 13.18 -5.00
C ALA A 46 -19.75 12.17 -6.16
N LEU A 47 -19.66 10.87 -5.89
CA LEU A 47 -19.75 9.81 -6.90
C LEU A 47 -21.13 9.13 -6.97
N GLN A 48 -21.99 9.34 -5.97
CA GLN A 48 -23.39 8.89 -5.96
C GLN A 48 -24.23 9.29 -7.20
N PRO A 49 -24.07 10.47 -7.81
CA PRO A 49 -24.83 10.80 -9.02
C PRO A 49 -24.31 10.11 -10.29
N PHE A 50 -23.08 9.58 -10.28
CA PHE A 50 -22.48 8.91 -11.45
C PHE A 50 -22.55 7.37 -11.35
N PHE A 51 -22.60 6.83 -10.13
CA PHE A 51 -22.66 5.39 -9.89
C PHE A 51 -23.91 5.05 -9.07
N PRO A 52 -24.82 4.19 -9.58
CA PRO A 52 -25.89 3.66 -8.75
C PRO A 52 -25.25 2.96 -7.55
N LEU A 53 -25.84 3.16 -6.36
CA LEU A 53 -25.43 2.60 -5.05
C LEU A 53 -25.59 1.07 -4.98
N ASP A 54 -25.28 0.36 -6.05
CA ASP A 54 -25.19 -1.09 -6.06
C ASP A 54 -23.89 -1.51 -5.38
N GLU A 55 -24.02 -2.40 -4.41
CA GLU A 55 -22.94 -3.00 -3.61
C GLU A 55 -21.80 -3.53 -4.49
N TRP A 56 -22.13 -3.97 -5.71
CA TRP A 56 -21.21 -4.43 -6.73
C TRP A 56 -20.17 -3.38 -7.16
N VAL A 57 -20.54 -2.10 -7.25
CA VAL A 57 -19.62 -1.04 -7.67
C VAL A 57 -18.56 -0.80 -6.60
N HIS A 58 -18.96 -0.86 -5.32
CA HIS A 58 -18.04 -0.73 -4.20
C HIS A 58 -17.01 -1.88 -4.17
N TRP A 59 -17.47 -3.12 -4.41
CA TRP A 59 -16.59 -4.28 -4.51
C TRP A 59 -15.63 -4.19 -5.70
N ILE A 60 -16.11 -3.82 -6.89
CA ILE A 60 -15.24 -3.70 -8.07
C ILE A 60 -14.21 -2.59 -7.89
N ALA A 61 -14.58 -1.46 -7.28
CA ALA A 61 -13.67 -0.35 -7.07
C ALA A 61 -12.59 -0.64 -6.02
N SER A 62 -12.95 -1.27 -4.91
CA SER A 62 -12.02 -1.68 -3.86
C SER A 62 -11.06 -2.79 -4.34
N VAL A 63 -11.58 -3.80 -5.03
CA VAL A 63 -10.75 -4.84 -5.67
C VAL A 63 -9.88 -4.22 -6.77
N GLY A 64 -10.45 -3.32 -7.57
CA GLY A 64 -9.79 -2.67 -8.70
C GLY A 64 -8.61 -1.80 -8.27
N SER A 65 -8.78 -1.00 -7.22
CA SER A 65 -7.70 -0.16 -6.68
C SER A 65 -6.60 -1.00 -6.02
N ALA A 66 -6.95 -2.07 -5.30
CA ALA A 66 -5.97 -2.99 -4.71
C ALA A 66 -5.14 -3.69 -5.80
N ALA A 67 -5.80 -4.18 -6.85
CA ALA A 67 -5.14 -4.78 -8.01
C ALA A 67 -4.23 -3.76 -8.72
N ALA A 68 -4.70 -2.53 -8.92
CA ALA A 68 -3.92 -1.46 -9.53
C ALA A 68 -2.64 -1.14 -8.74
N VAL A 69 -2.72 -1.06 -7.42
CA VAL A 69 -1.54 -0.82 -6.55
C VAL A 69 -0.55 -1.98 -6.63
N LEU A 70 -1.03 -3.24 -6.58
CA LEU A 70 -0.17 -4.42 -6.72
C LEU A 70 0.52 -4.47 -8.08
N LEU A 71 -0.22 -4.19 -9.16
CA LEU A 71 0.32 -4.18 -10.52
C LEU A 71 1.34 -3.06 -10.70
N ALA A 72 1.05 -1.85 -10.21
CA ALA A 72 1.98 -0.72 -10.24
C ALA A 72 3.26 -1.00 -9.45
N GLY A 73 3.13 -1.55 -8.23
CA GLY A 73 4.26 -1.95 -7.39
C GLY A 73 5.12 -3.04 -8.05
N LEU A 74 4.49 -4.05 -8.65
CA LEU A 74 5.18 -5.11 -9.38
C LEU A 74 5.89 -4.57 -10.62
N TRP A 75 5.28 -3.62 -11.34
CA TRP A 75 5.88 -3.00 -12.52
C TRP A 75 7.08 -2.13 -12.18
N LEU A 76 7.01 -1.30 -11.13
CA LEU A 76 8.14 -0.51 -10.65
C LEU A 76 9.29 -1.42 -10.17
N ALA A 77 8.98 -2.45 -9.37
CA ALA A 77 9.97 -3.40 -8.87
C ALA A 77 10.65 -4.22 -9.98
N ARG A 78 9.96 -4.43 -11.12
CA ARG A 78 10.55 -5.04 -12.32
C ARG A 78 11.50 -4.07 -13.02
N ARG A 79 11.14 -2.78 -13.13
CA ARG A 79 11.98 -1.75 -13.76
C ARG A 79 13.28 -1.52 -13.01
N GLU A 80 13.24 -1.42 -11.68
CA GLU A 80 14.44 -1.21 -10.86
C GLU A 80 15.44 -2.37 -10.96
N ARG A 81 14.94 -3.61 -11.04
CA ARG A 81 15.77 -4.79 -11.30
C ARG A 81 16.43 -4.78 -12.69
N SER A 82 15.78 -4.19 -13.69
CA SER A 82 16.36 -4.05 -15.03
C SER A 82 17.46 -2.98 -15.07
N THR A 83 17.36 -1.92 -14.27
CA THR A 83 18.39 -0.87 -14.18
C THR A 83 19.64 -1.36 -13.44
N ALA A 84 19.50 -2.28 -12.49
CA ALA A 84 20.64 -2.84 -11.74
C ALA A 84 21.54 -3.81 -12.55
N LEU A 85 21.17 -4.14 -13.80
CA LEU A 85 21.90 -5.06 -14.67
C LEU A 85 22.61 -4.36 -15.86
N ASN A 86 22.60 -3.02 -15.92
CA ASN A 86 23.37 -2.20 -16.86
C ASN A 86 24.47 -1.44 -16.12
#